data_AF-A0A7V8YQ42-F1
#
_entry.id   AF-A0A7V8YQ42-F1
#
_cell.length_a   1.000
_cell.length_b   1.000
_cell.length_c   1.000
_cell.angle_alpha   90.00
_cell.angle_beta   90.00
_cell.angle_gamma   90.00
#
_symmetry.space_group_name_H-M   'P 1'
#
loop_
_entity.id
_entity.type
_entity.pdbx_description
1 polymer ?
#
loop_
_entity_poly.entity_id
_entity_poly.type
_entity_poly.pdbx_seq_one_letter_code
_entity_poly.pdbx_strand_id
1 'polypeptide(L)' 'MALATATGQDANLDPELAEQLLAGAKAAIPDAFRGPDAAAPFGPEVKVPDSAPAAEWLAAFLGRKP' A
#
# COMPACT_ATOMS: atom_id res chain seq x y z
N MET A 1 15.00 -12.41 -3.70
CA MET A 1 14.02 -13.01 -4.63
C MET A 1 12.72 -13.21 -3.87
N ALA A 2 11.74 -12.33 -4.09
CA ALA A 2 10.44 -12.40 -3.43
C ALA A 2 9.45 -13.20 -4.28
N LEU A 3 8.51 -13.89 -3.61
CA LEU A 3 7.55 -14.84 -4.17
C LEU A 3 6.66 -14.29 -5.31
N ALA A 4 6.62 -12.97 -5.51
CA ALA A 4 5.79 -12.28 -6.50
C ALA A 4 6.10 -12.65 -7.97
N THR A 5 7.32 -13.09 -8.30
CA THR A 5 7.70 -13.37 -9.70
C THR A 5 7.20 -14.72 -10.22
N ALA A 6 6.68 -15.62 -9.36
CA ALA A 6 6.40 -17.00 -9.74
C ALA A 6 5.03 -17.26 -10.37
N THR A 7 4.11 -16.29 -10.39
CA THR A 7 2.72 -16.49 -10.86
C THR A 7 2.36 -15.79 -12.17
N GLY A 8 3.29 -15.06 -12.79
CA GLY A 8 2.99 -14.30 -14.02
C GLY A 8 1.92 -13.23 -13.85
N GLN A 9 1.63 -12.82 -12.60
CA GLN A 9 0.83 -11.64 -12.37
C GLN A 9 1.72 -10.44 -12.62
N ASP A 10 1.41 -9.70 -13.68
CA ASP A 10 1.98 -8.37 -13.92
C ASP A 10 1.83 -7.58 -12.62
N ALA A 11 2.94 -7.35 -11.92
CA ALA A 11 2.99 -6.53 -10.71
C ALA A 11 2.80 -5.04 -11.04
N ASN A 12 2.60 -4.72 -12.33
CA ASN A 12 2.21 -3.41 -12.81
C ASN A 12 0.72 -3.20 -12.57
N LEU A 13 0.39 -2.84 -11.33
CA LEU A 13 -0.86 -2.14 -11.06
C LEU A 13 -0.89 -0.86 -11.90
N ASP A 14 -1.94 -0.67 -12.70
CA ASP A 14 -2.11 0.53 -13.52
C ASP A 14 -1.92 1.80 -12.66
N PRO A 15 -1.10 2.77 -13.09
CA PRO A 15 -0.77 3.94 -12.29
C PRO A 15 -2.01 4.73 -11.87
N GLU A 16 -2.95 4.97 -12.79
CA GLU A 16 -4.19 5.70 -12.49
C GLU A 16 -5.07 4.92 -11.48
N LEU A 17 -5.15 3.60 -11.63
CA LEU A 17 -5.89 2.75 -10.71
C LEU A 17 -5.24 2.78 -9.32
N ALA A 18 -3.92 2.77 -9.24
CA ALA A 18 -3.19 2.87 -7.99
C ALA A 18 -3.42 4.20 -7.28
N GLU A 19 -3.46 5.32 -8.02
CA GLU A 19 -3.80 6.64 -7.46
C GLU A 19 -5.22 6.69 -6.92
N GLN A 20 -6.20 6.16 -7.67
CA GLN A 20 -7.60 6.08 -7.21
C GLN A 20 -7.74 5.22 -5.96
N LEU A 21 -7.09 4.06 -5.92
CA LEU A 21 -7.10 3.16 -4.77
C LEU A 21 -6.42 3.81 -3.56
N LEU A 22 -5.30 4.52 -3.75
CA LEU A 22 -4.62 5.25 -2.68
C LEU A 22 -5.50 6.37 -2.11
N ALA A 23 -6.14 7.16 -2.97
CA ALA A 23 -7.06 8.22 -2.54
C ALA A 23 -8.27 7.64 -1.80
N GLY A 24 -8.87 6.56 -2.33
CA GLY A 24 -9.97 5.85 -1.69
C GLY A 24 -9.58 5.27 -0.34
N ALA A 25 -8.41 4.65 -0.24
CA ALA A 25 -7.88 4.10 1.01
C ALA A 25 -7.65 5.20 2.06
N LYS A 26 -7.08 6.34 1.67
CA LYS A 26 -6.89 7.51 2.55
C LYS A 26 -8.22 8.08 3.07
N ALA A 27 -9.27 8.06 2.25
CA ALA A 27 -10.59 8.51 2.68
C ALA A 27 -11.33 7.49 3.56
N ALA A 28 -11.15 6.20 3.29
CA ALA A 28 -11.88 5.12 3.96
C ALA A 28 -11.22 4.63 5.26
N ILE A 29 -9.91 4.84 5.42
CA ILE A 29 -9.13 4.35 6.56
C ILE A 29 -8.64 5.55 7.38
N PRO A 30 -9.38 5.94 8.43
CA PRO A 30 -8.91 6.93 9.38
C PRO A 30 -7.71 6.42 10.17
N ASP A 31 -6.85 7.33 10.65
CA ASP A 31 -5.71 7.03 11.52
C ASP A 31 -6.09 6.23 12.78
N ALA A 32 -7.33 6.34 13.25
CA ALA A 32 -7.83 5.57 14.39
C ALA A 32 -7.87 4.04 14.14
N PHE A 33 -7.91 3.61 12.88
CA PHE A 33 -7.84 2.19 12.49
C PHE A 33 -6.40 1.73 12.21
N ARG A 34 -5.41 2.60 12.47
CA ARG A 34 -3.99 2.31 12.35
C ARG A 34 -3.37 2.14 13.72
N GLY A 35 -2.46 1.18 13.85
CA GLY A 35 -1.82 0.88 15.11
C GLY A 35 -0.60 -0.02 14.95
N PRO A 36 0.26 -0.08 15.98
CA PRO A 36 1.42 -0.97 15.97
C PRO A 36 1.00 -2.44 15.91
N ASP A 37 1.87 -3.27 15.32
CA ASP A 37 1.76 -4.73 15.12
C ASP A 37 0.54 -5.42 15.77
N ALA A 38 -0.41 -5.83 14.92
CA ALA A 38 -1.63 -6.58 15.25
C ALA A 38 -2.64 -5.90 16.21
N ALA A 39 -2.37 -4.68 16.69
CA ALA A 39 -3.32 -3.93 17.53
C ALA A 39 -4.46 -3.30 16.72
N ALA A 40 -4.28 -3.14 15.41
CA ALA A 40 -5.23 -2.52 14.51
C ALA A 40 -5.27 -3.25 13.16
N PRO A 41 -6.38 -3.16 12.40
CA PRO A 41 -6.50 -3.82 11.09
C PRO A 41 -5.49 -3.30 10.06
N PHE A 42 -4.97 -2.08 10.25
CA PHE A 42 -3.91 -1.52 9.42
C PHE A 42 -2.68 -1.19 10.27
N GLY A 43 -1.50 -1.50 9.72
CA GLY A 43 -0.23 -1.10 10.32
C GLY A 43 -0.01 0.42 10.27
N PRO A 44 1.06 0.92 10.91
CA PRO A 44 1.49 2.30 10.72
C PRO A 44 1.83 2.54 9.23
N GLU A 45 1.65 3.78 8.78
CA GLU A 45 2.09 4.15 7.43
C GLU A 45 3.60 3.96 7.29
N VAL A 46 4.01 3.23 6.25
CA VAL A 46 5.41 3.10 5.90
C VAL A 46 5.82 4.30 5.05
N LYS A 47 6.88 4.99 5.44
CA LYS A 47 7.39 6.13 4.68
C LYS A 47 8.11 5.62 3.44
N VAL A 48 7.60 5.94 2.25
CA VAL A 48 8.25 5.67 0.96
C VAL A 48 8.67 7.00 0.30
N PRO A 49 9.60 6.99 -0.67
CA PRO A 49 10.02 8.20 -1.37
C PRO A 49 8.84 8.89 -2.07
N ASP A 50 8.83 10.22 -2.13
CA ASP A 50 7.79 10.97 -2.87
C ASP A 50 7.82 10.67 -4.38
N SER A 51 8.96 10.21 -4.91
CA SER A 51 9.11 9.75 -6.29
C SER A 51 8.63 8.31 -6.52
N ALA A 52 8.16 7.61 -5.48
CA ALA A 52 7.68 6.25 -5.59
C ALA A 52 6.35 6.19 -6.37
N PRO A 53 6.11 5.13 -7.16
CA PRO A 53 4.83 4.93 -7.83
C PRO A 53 3.67 4.87 -6.82
N ALA A 54 2.47 5.28 -7.24
CA ALA A 54 1.28 5.22 -6.40
C ALA A 54 0.99 3.81 -5.86
N ALA A 55 1.39 2.76 -6.59
CA ALA A 55 1.28 1.38 -6.16
C ALA A 55 2.16 1.05 -4.93
N GLU A 56 3.38 1.59 -4.88
CA GLU A 56 4.26 1.47 -3.71
C GLU A 56 3.70 2.26 -2.53
N TRP A 57 3.19 3.47 -2.77
CA TRP A 57 2.50 4.25 -1.75
C TRP A 57 1.24 3.56 -1.21
N LEU A 58 0.46 2.89 -2.07
CA LEU A 58 -0.70 2.11 -1.66
C LEU A 58 -0.29 0.91 -0.80
N ALA A 59 0.73 0.15 -1.21
CA ALA A 59 1.26 -0.95 -0.42
C ALA A 59 1.75 -0.48 0.96
N ALA A 60 2.53 0.60 0.98
CA ALA A 60 3.05 1.23 2.17
C ALA A 60 1.94 1.76 3.10
N PHE A 61 0.92 2.41 2.53
CA PHE A 61 -0.25 2.89 3.27
C PHE A 61 -1.03 1.72 3.88
N LEU A 62 -1.15 0.59 3.18
CA LEU A 62 -1.82 -0.60 3.72
C LEU A 62 -0.96 -1.37 4.73
N GLY A 63 0.21 -0.85 5.12
CA GLY A 63 1.13 -1.51 6.05
C GLY A 63 1.82 -2.75 5.46
N ARG A 64 1.78 -2.92 4.14
CA ARG A 64 2.50 -3.99 3.43
C ARG A 64 3.91 -3.49 3.11
N LYS A 65 4.90 -4.39 3.22
CA LYS A 65 6.25 -4.10 2.75
C LYS A 65 6.26 -4.25 1.23
N PRO A 66 6.63 -3.22 0.45
CA PRO A 66 6.89 -3.37 -0.99
C PRO A 66 8.04 -4.36 -1.24
#